data_AF-A0A4Y7U3D7-F1
#
_entry.id   AF-A0A4Y7U3D7-F1
#
_cell.length_a   1.000
_cell.length_b   1.000
_cell.length_c   1.000
_cell.angle_alpha   90.00
_cell.angle_beta   90.00
_cell.angle_gamma   90.00
#
_symmetry.space_group_name_H-M   'P 1'
#
loop_
_entity.id
_entity.type
_entity.pdbx_description
1 polymer ?
#
loop_
_entity_poly.entity_id
_entity_poly.type
_entity_poly.pdbx_seq_one_letter_code
_entity_poly.pdbx_strand_id
1 'polypeptide(L)'
;QPQVGRATQKAAYAYLAKTRLYQAYTQDETYKVTGINQQHLQEVIAATDKLIGKASLEPDFATNFLPGTFENGPESIFSIRFSDNDGTLYGRLNFSDVLSTPQGLGCCDFHKPSQNLV
;
A
#
# COMPACT_ATOMS: atom_id res chain seq x y z
N GLN A 1 -7.36 14.92 11.81
CA GLN A 1 -5.91 14.66 11.98
C GLN A 1 -5.18 15.46 10.90
N PRO A 2 -4.43 16.52 11.26
CA PRO A 2 -3.80 17.46 10.30
C PRO A 2 -2.44 17.02 9.70
N GLN A 3 -1.70 16.12 10.33
CA GLN A 3 -0.42 15.60 9.87
C GLN A 3 -0.63 14.40 8.96
N VAL A 4 -0.36 14.57 7.67
CA VAL A 4 -0.61 13.60 6.61
C VAL A 4 0.09 12.25 6.85
N GLY A 5 1.29 12.25 7.45
CA GLY A 5 2.05 11.04 7.76
C GLY A 5 1.55 10.23 8.96
N ARG A 6 0.48 10.64 9.65
CA ARG A 6 -0.09 9.86 10.76
C ARG A 6 -1.25 9.01 10.28
N ALA A 7 -1.26 7.74 10.69
CA ALA A 7 -2.36 6.83 10.39
C ALA A 7 -3.70 7.40 10.85
N THR A 8 -4.67 7.37 9.94
CA THR A 8 -6.05 7.83 10.20
C THR A 8 -6.94 6.66 10.59
N GLN A 9 -8.16 6.95 11.05
CA GLN A 9 -9.18 5.91 11.28
C GLN A 9 -9.46 5.11 10.00
N LYS A 10 -9.35 5.73 8.82
CA LYS A 10 -9.52 5.05 7.52
C LYS A 10 -8.40 4.00 7.33
N ALA A 11 -7.15 4.38 7.60
CA ALA A 11 -6.03 3.45 7.54
C ALA A 11 -6.21 2.24 8.48
N ALA A 12 -6.70 2.48 9.70
CA ALA A 12 -6.96 1.42 10.67
C ALA A 12 -8.04 0.43 10.19
N TYR A 13 -9.18 0.92 9.67
CA TYR A 13 -10.24 0.04 9.16
C TYR A 13 -9.83 -0.69 7.87
N ALA A 14 -9.05 -0.06 6.99
CA ALA A 14 -8.50 -0.72 5.80
C ALA A 14 -7.56 -1.89 6.19
N TYR A 15 -6.68 -1.68 7.16
CA TYR A 15 -5.83 -2.75 7.69
C TYR A 15 -6.60 -3.82 8.46
N LEU A 16 -7.66 -3.46 9.18
CA LEU A 16 -8.53 -4.44 9.84
C LEU A 16 -9.23 -5.32 8.81
N ALA A 17 -9.82 -4.73 7.76
CA ALA A 17 -10.44 -5.47 6.67
C ALA A 17 -9.44 -6.42 6.02
N LYS A 18 -8.22 -5.95 5.69
CA LYS A 18 -7.14 -6.80 5.16
C LYS A 18 -6.83 -7.96 6.10
N THR A 19 -6.68 -7.68 7.40
CA THR A 19 -6.37 -8.71 8.40
C THR A 19 -7.47 -9.78 8.48
N ARG A 20 -8.74 -9.36 8.55
CA ARG A 20 -9.89 -10.30 8.57
C ARG A 20 -10.01 -11.09 7.29
N LEU A 21 -9.70 -10.49 6.14
CA LEU A 21 -9.71 -11.21 4.87
C LEU A 21 -8.65 -12.31 4.85
N TYR A 22 -7.43 -12.03 5.34
CA TYR A 22 -6.39 -13.07 5.47
C TYR A 22 -6.82 -14.17 6.46
N GLN A 23 -7.43 -13.80 7.60
CA GLN A 23 -7.93 -14.76 8.59
C GLN A 23 -9.13 -15.58 8.11
N ALA A 24 -9.89 -15.08 7.14
CA ALA A 24 -11.05 -15.79 6.60
C ALA A 24 -10.62 -17.09 5.90
N TYR A 25 -9.43 -17.15 5.32
CA TYR A 25 -8.91 -18.35 4.68
C TYR A 25 -8.12 -19.18 5.70
N THR A 26 -8.79 -20.14 6.32
CA THR A 26 -8.18 -20.97 7.36
C THR A 26 -7.16 -21.93 6.76
N GLN A 27 -6.06 -22.14 7.46
CA GLN A 27 -5.00 -23.05 7.06
C GLN A 27 -4.75 -24.12 8.11
N ASP A 28 -4.31 -25.30 7.68
CA ASP A 28 -3.74 -26.29 8.58
C ASP A 28 -2.27 -25.97 8.90
N GLU A 29 -1.63 -26.82 9.73
CA GLU A 29 -0.22 -26.70 10.11
C GLU A 29 0.74 -26.85 8.91
N THR A 30 0.26 -27.28 7.75
CA THR A 30 1.01 -27.38 6.49
C THR A 30 0.73 -26.22 5.52
N TYR A 31 0.05 -25.18 5.99
CA TYR A 31 -0.33 -23.98 5.24
C TYR A 31 -1.33 -24.22 4.08
N LYS A 32 -1.98 -25.39 4.04
CA LYS A 32 -3.01 -25.65 3.04
C LYS A 32 -4.31 -24.97 3.46
N VAL A 33 -4.97 -24.31 2.53
CA VAL A 33 -6.30 -23.73 2.77
C VAL A 33 -7.28 -24.88 3.04
N THR A 34 -7.86 -24.89 4.24
CA THR A 34 -8.79 -25.91 4.71
C THR A 34 -10.24 -25.47 4.67
N GLY A 35 -10.50 -24.17 4.55
CA GLY A 35 -11.85 -23.64 4.57
C GLY A 35 -11.90 -22.12 4.48
N ILE A 36 -13.13 -21.62 4.55
CA ILE A 36 -13.44 -20.19 4.51
C ILE A 36 -14.35 -19.86 5.69
N ASN A 37 -13.86 -19.04 6.63
CA ASN A 37 -14.61 -18.54 7.77
C ASN A 37 -15.52 -17.38 7.34
N GLN A 38 -16.82 -17.66 7.27
CA GLN A 38 -17.84 -16.68 6.85
C GLN A 38 -18.01 -15.51 7.82
N GLN A 39 -17.76 -15.71 9.12
CA GLN A 39 -17.84 -14.62 10.10
C GLN A 39 -16.77 -13.57 9.82
N HIS A 40 -15.53 -13.99 9.55
CA HIS A 40 -14.47 -13.04 9.20
C HIS A 40 -14.77 -12.30 7.89
N LEU A 41 -15.42 -12.93 6.92
CA LEU A 41 -15.88 -12.23 5.72
C LEU A 41 -16.94 -11.15 6.02
N GLN A 42 -17.86 -11.41 6.95
CA GLN A 42 -18.80 -10.36 7.40
C GLN A 42 -18.07 -9.22 8.13
N GLU A 43 -17.01 -9.52 8.90
CA GLU A 43 -16.18 -8.51 9.53
C GLU A 43 -15.39 -7.67 8.51
N VAL A 44 -14.97 -8.26 7.38
CA VAL A 44 -14.38 -7.52 6.25
C VAL A 44 -15.37 -6.49 5.73
N ILE A 45 -16.60 -6.91 5.42
CA ILE A 45 -17.66 -6.01 4.92
C ILE A 45 -17.90 -4.88 5.92
N ALA A 46 -18.10 -5.22 7.19
CA ALA A 46 -18.36 -4.23 8.25
C ALA A 46 -17.21 -3.22 8.42
N ALA A 47 -15.96 -3.65 8.22
CA ALA A 47 -14.80 -2.76 8.26
C ALA A 47 -14.70 -1.88 7.00
N THR A 48 -14.93 -2.44 5.81
CA THR A 48 -14.91 -1.68 4.54
C THR A 48 -16.04 -0.66 4.45
N ASP A 49 -17.21 -0.94 5.03
CA ASP A 49 -18.32 0.02 5.12
C ASP A 49 -17.95 1.29 5.89
N LYS A 50 -16.94 1.22 6.78
CA LYS A 50 -16.43 2.42 7.47
C LYS A 50 -15.57 3.31 6.58
N LEU A 51 -15.15 2.82 5.40
CA LEU A 51 -14.28 3.49 4.43
C LEU A 51 -15.03 4.02 3.22
N ILE A 52 -16.06 3.31 2.76
CA ILE A 52 -16.85 3.66 1.58
C ILE A 52 -17.38 5.09 1.71
N GLY A 53 -17.15 5.91 0.67
CA GLY A 53 -17.53 7.33 0.63
C GLY A 53 -16.64 8.27 1.46
N LYS A 54 -15.62 7.75 2.16
CA LYS A 54 -14.66 8.58 2.93
C LYS A 54 -13.30 8.71 2.27
N ALA A 55 -12.99 7.91 1.25
CA ALA A 55 -11.85 8.08 0.36
C ALA A 55 -12.35 8.14 -1.08
N SER A 56 -11.55 8.68 -1.98
CA SER A 56 -11.85 8.72 -3.41
C SER A 56 -10.66 8.21 -4.20
N LEU A 57 -10.94 7.67 -5.38
CA LEU A 57 -9.90 7.27 -6.32
C LEU A 57 -9.30 8.52 -6.98
N GLU A 58 -8.05 8.41 -7.41
CA GLU A 58 -7.51 9.40 -8.33
C GLU A 58 -8.28 9.35 -9.66
N PRO A 59 -8.48 10.48 -10.35
CA PRO A 59 -9.05 10.48 -11.69
C PRO A 59 -8.21 9.73 -12.73
N ASP A 60 -6.89 9.67 -12.49
CA ASP A 60 -5.91 8.97 -13.32
C ASP A 60 -5.06 8.07 -12.43
N PHE A 61 -4.99 6.78 -12.77
CA PHE A 61 -4.22 5.76 -12.05
C PHE A 61 -2.75 6.16 -11.87
N ALA A 62 -2.14 6.80 -12.89
CA ALA A 62 -0.73 7.21 -12.85
C ALA A 62 -0.43 8.18 -11.70
N THR A 63 -1.42 8.98 -11.28
CA THR A 63 -1.29 9.99 -10.22
C THR A 63 -0.75 9.40 -8.92
N ASN A 64 -1.13 8.15 -8.59
CA ASN A 64 -0.64 7.45 -7.40
C ASN A 64 0.88 7.22 -7.39
N PHE A 65 1.53 7.29 -8.55
CA PHE A 65 2.93 6.92 -8.76
C PHE A 65 3.80 8.08 -9.24
N LEU A 66 3.24 9.30 -9.30
CA LEU A 66 3.98 10.52 -9.69
C LEU A 66 4.45 11.29 -8.45
N PRO A 67 5.68 11.82 -8.44
CA PRO A 67 6.21 12.60 -7.32
C PRO A 67 5.69 14.04 -7.31
N GLY A 68 6.02 14.79 -6.26
CA GLY A 68 5.75 16.24 -6.19
C GLY A 68 4.33 16.55 -5.77
N THR A 69 3.58 17.31 -6.60
CA THR A 69 2.22 17.76 -6.25
C THR A 69 1.18 16.65 -6.22
N PHE A 70 1.52 15.46 -6.71
CA PHE A 70 0.64 14.30 -6.76
C PHE A 70 0.73 13.42 -5.49
N GLU A 71 1.71 13.66 -4.63
CA GLU A 71 1.83 12.90 -3.38
C GLU A 71 0.70 13.20 -2.40
N ASN A 72 0.27 12.18 -1.65
CA ASN A 72 -0.81 12.27 -0.66
C ASN A 72 -2.16 12.69 -1.24
N GLY A 73 -2.39 12.34 -2.51
CA GLY A 73 -3.67 12.52 -3.14
C GLY A 73 -4.80 11.70 -2.48
N PRO A 74 -6.06 11.92 -2.91
CA PRO A 74 -7.25 11.30 -2.32
C PRO A 74 -7.22 9.77 -2.14
N GLU A 75 -6.47 9.05 -2.97
CA GLU A 75 -6.38 7.58 -2.92
C GLU A 75 -5.32 7.08 -1.92
N SER A 76 -4.47 7.98 -1.41
CA SER A 76 -3.44 7.66 -0.41
C SER A 76 -4.05 7.46 0.99
N ILE A 77 -4.50 6.25 1.31
CA ILE A 77 -5.09 5.90 2.62
C ILE A 77 -4.06 6.03 3.76
N PHE A 78 -2.84 5.57 3.53
CA PHE A 78 -1.66 5.73 4.37
C PHE A 78 -0.40 5.45 3.54
N SER A 79 0.62 6.28 3.67
CA SER A 79 1.86 6.16 2.91
C SER A 79 3.09 6.38 3.80
N ILE A 80 4.18 5.67 3.46
CA ILE A 80 5.50 5.95 4.03
C ILE A 80 5.99 7.28 3.45
N ARG A 81 6.46 8.17 4.32
CA ARG A 81 6.88 9.51 3.95
C ARG A 81 8.40 9.54 3.81
N PHE A 82 8.86 9.52 2.57
CA PHE A 82 10.24 9.80 2.22
C PHE A 82 10.46 11.32 2.10
N SER A 83 11.71 11.76 2.19
CA SER A 83 12.06 13.18 2.08
C SER A 83 13.47 13.39 1.56
N ASP A 84 13.63 14.46 0.78
CA ASP A 84 14.90 15.02 0.34
C ASP A 84 15.02 16.47 0.86
N ASN A 85 16.24 17.02 0.91
CA ASN A 85 16.56 18.35 1.42
C ASN A 85 16.04 18.62 2.84
N ASP A 86 15.98 17.57 3.67
CA ASP A 86 15.42 17.60 5.02
C ASP A 86 16.47 17.84 6.12
N GLY A 87 17.69 18.24 5.73
CA GLY A 87 18.82 18.50 6.62
C GLY A 87 19.57 17.23 7.05
N THR A 88 19.19 16.06 6.57
CA THR A 88 19.99 14.83 6.75
C THR A 88 21.07 14.70 5.66
N LEU A 89 22.10 13.87 5.91
CA LEU A 89 23.26 13.76 5.02
C LEU A 89 22.92 13.26 3.60
N TYR A 90 21.94 12.36 3.48
CA TYR A 90 21.57 11.70 2.23
C TYR A 90 20.07 11.77 1.93
N GLY A 91 19.29 12.52 2.71
CA GLY A 91 17.83 12.42 2.72
C GLY A 91 17.33 11.16 3.43
N ARG A 92 16.03 11.13 3.69
CA ARG A 92 15.29 9.92 4.10
C ARG A 92 14.63 9.32 2.86
N LEU A 93 15.46 8.80 1.97
CA LEU A 93 15.05 8.26 0.67
C LEU A 93 14.57 6.81 0.77
N ASN A 94 13.88 6.34 -0.27
CA ASN A 94 13.51 4.94 -0.43
C ASN A 94 14.72 4.11 -0.91
N PHE A 95 15.65 3.84 -0.01
CA PHE A 95 16.87 3.10 -0.34
C PHE A 95 16.62 1.63 -0.75
N SER A 96 15.47 1.04 -0.39
CA SER A 96 15.12 -0.33 -0.79
C SER A 96 14.87 -0.49 -2.28
N ASP A 97 14.46 0.57 -2.98
CA ASP A 97 14.12 0.49 -4.40
C ASP A 97 15.28 0.85 -5.33
N VAL A 98 16.44 1.24 -4.79
CA VAL A 98 17.61 1.69 -5.57
C VAL A 98 18.07 0.66 -6.60
N LEU A 99 18.00 -0.64 -6.28
CA LEU A 99 18.43 -1.68 -7.22
C LEU A 99 17.48 -1.82 -8.42
N SER A 100 16.25 -1.32 -8.30
CA SER A 100 15.22 -1.42 -9.34
C SER A 100 15.36 -0.36 -10.44
N THR A 101 16.29 0.60 -10.32
CA THR A 101 16.55 1.58 -11.38
C THR A 101 17.10 0.89 -12.62
N PRO A 102 16.65 1.26 -13.84
CA PRO A 102 17.08 0.60 -15.06
C PRO A 102 18.56 0.86 -15.34
N GLN A 103 19.21 -0.10 -16.04
CA GLN A 103 20.64 -0.04 -16.36
C GLN A 103 21.06 1.24 -17.09
N GLY A 104 20.15 1.89 -17.82
CA GLY A 104 20.41 3.16 -18.52
C GLY A 104 20.88 4.31 -17.62
N LEU A 105 20.72 4.19 -16.30
CA LEU A 105 21.19 5.15 -15.30
C LEU A 105 22.46 4.70 -14.55
N GLY A 106 23.09 3.61 -14.99
CA GLY A 106 24.39 3.10 -14.50
C GLY A 106 24.31 1.77 -13.75
N CYS A 107 23.29 1.58 -12.92
CA CYS A 107 22.99 0.35 -12.16
C CYS A 107 21.52 0.43 -11.69
N CYS A 108 20.82 -0.64 -11.30
CA CYS A 108 21.26 -2.04 -11.26
C CYS A 108 20.33 -3.03 -11.97
N ASP A 109 19.19 -2.55 -12.48
CA ASP A 109 18.30 -3.32 -13.35
C ASP A 109 17.58 -4.52 -12.70
N PHE A 110 17.39 -4.50 -11.37
CA PHE A 110 16.63 -5.54 -10.65
C PHE A 110 15.11 -5.35 -10.77
N HIS A 111 14.35 -6.33 -10.26
CA HIS A 111 12.88 -6.30 -10.15
C HIS A 111 12.14 -6.11 -11.48
N LYS A 112 12.54 -6.87 -12.51
CA LYS A 112 11.92 -6.82 -13.84
C LYS A 112 10.55 -7.50 -13.87
N PRO A 113 9.50 -6.84 -14.42
CA PRO A 113 8.24 -7.50 -14.72
C PRO A 113 8.45 -8.69 -15.65
N SER A 114 7.78 -9.81 -15.34
CA SER A 114 7.82 -11.00 -16.20
C SER A 114 6.96 -10.82 -17.44
N GLN A 115 7.23 -11.62 -18.48
CA GLN A 115 6.41 -11.64 -19.69
C GLN A 115 4.97 -12.12 -19.45
N ASN A 116 4.71 -12.87 -18.38
CA ASN A 116 3.35 -13.29 -18.04
C ASN A 116 2.47 -12.12 -17.58
N LEU A 117 3.06 -11.06 -17.04
CA LEU A 117 2.34 -9.88 -16.57
C LEU A 117 2.00 -8.88 -17.69
N VAL A 118 2.78 -8.90 -18.79
CA VAL A 118 2.58 -8.04 -19.98
C VAL A 118 1.43 -8.58 -20.83
#